data_AF-A0A090WCQ5-F1
#
_entry.id   AF-A0A090WCQ5-F1
#
_cell.length_a   1.000
_cell.length_b   1.000
_cell.length_c   1.000
_cell.angle_alpha   90.00
_cell.angle_beta   90.00
_cell.angle_gamma   90.00
#
_symmetry.space_group_name_H-M   'P 1'
#
loop_
_entity.id
_entity.type
_entity.pdbx_description
1 polymer ?
#
loop_
_entity_poly.entity_id
_entity_poly.type
_entity_poly.pdbx_seq_one_letter_code
_entity_poly.pdbx_strand_id
1 'polypeptide(L)'
;MAFEFLKPVSDEVQAHAMLQPQHAIGNVIKIHTAHTGLPQLNGVQMVLVGVLENRRDENALLQIKNVDQARKQFYELFPGNWLLNIVDMGDVHPGDRVEDTYYVLQQLTAELLSKKIIPIYLGGSQDLMYPIYRAFDDIKYMINVVNVDCRFDIGDIELPISSRSYVGKMVADQPYNLFNYSNLGFQTYFNSQDEIELLERMYFDATRLGVLDEDIKLAEPVMRDADVVGIDMAVVKAGDTAFAKANPNGLTVSKFVVYRDMQV
;
A
#
# COMPACT_ATOMS: atom_id res chain seq x y z
N MET A 1 10.32 2.28 20.42
CA MET A 1 10.31 0.83 20.12
C MET A 1 10.09 0.54 18.64
N ALA A 2 8.94 0.81 18.01
CA ALA A 2 8.77 0.52 16.57
C ALA A 2 9.54 1.48 15.65
N PHE A 3 9.58 2.77 15.98
CA PHE A 3 10.28 3.78 15.19
C PHE A 3 11.81 3.62 15.16
N GLU A 4 12.40 2.83 16.05
CA GLU A 4 13.85 2.59 16.12
C GLU A 4 14.36 1.72 14.94
N PHE A 5 13.45 0.99 14.29
CA PHE A 5 13.78 0.15 13.14
C PHE A 5 13.77 0.92 11.80
N LEU A 6 13.34 2.19 11.82
CA LEU A 6 13.34 3.04 10.65
C LEU A 6 14.74 3.53 10.34
N LYS A 7 15.17 3.36 9.10
CA LYS A 7 16.39 3.96 8.59
C LYS A 7 16.08 5.27 7.87
N PRO A 8 16.96 6.28 7.97
CA PRO A 8 16.74 7.55 7.32
C PRO A 8 16.69 7.42 5.78
N VAL A 9 16.02 8.36 5.14
CA VAL A 9 15.99 8.50 3.69
C VAL A 9 17.41 8.72 3.16
N SER A 10 17.75 8.16 1.99
CA SER A 10 19.09 8.26 1.41
C SER A 10 19.52 9.71 1.14
N ASP A 11 20.82 10.00 1.26
CA ASP A 11 21.37 11.34 1.00
C ASP A 11 21.12 11.80 -0.43
N GLU A 12 21.03 10.87 -1.38
CA GLU A 12 20.69 11.18 -2.78
C GLU A 12 19.26 11.72 -2.92
N VAL A 13 18.29 11.10 -2.24
CA VAL A 13 16.89 11.56 -2.24
C VAL A 13 16.77 12.89 -1.50
N GLN A 14 17.50 13.07 -0.39
CA GLN A 14 17.53 14.35 0.33
C GLN A 14 18.11 15.47 -0.53
N ALA A 15 19.23 15.23 -1.23
CA ALA A 15 19.82 16.20 -2.14
C ALA A 15 18.86 16.54 -3.29
N HIS A 16 18.18 15.53 -3.84
CA HIS A 16 17.15 15.75 -4.86
C HIS A 16 15.99 16.61 -4.35
N ALA A 17 15.53 16.41 -3.11
CA ALA A 17 14.50 17.22 -2.48
C ALA A 17 14.90 18.71 -2.41
N MET A 18 16.14 18.99 -2.01
CA MET A 18 16.67 20.37 -1.89
C MET A 18 16.81 21.08 -3.25
N LEU A 19 16.92 20.32 -4.35
CA LEU A 19 16.99 20.88 -5.71
C LEU A 19 15.60 21.22 -6.27
N GLN A 20 14.52 20.80 -5.61
CA GLN A 20 13.17 21.11 -6.06
C GLN A 20 12.80 22.58 -5.84
N PRO A 21 11.77 23.10 -6.51
CA PRO A 21 11.22 24.42 -6.20
C PRO A 21 10.81 24.55 -4.72
N GLN A 22 10.87 25.77 -4.18
CA GLN A 22 10.57 26.05 -2.76
C GLN A 22 9.21 25.53 -2.29
N HIS A 23 8.23 25.47 -3.19
CA HIS A 23 6.87 25.02 -2.90
C HIS A 23 6.58 23.58 -3.31
N ALA A 24 7.56 22.85 -3.85
CA ALA A 24 7.41 21.43 -4.14
C ALA A 24 7.39 20.62 -2.84
N ILE A 25 6.74 19.45 -2.86
CA ILE A 25 6.57 18.56 -1.71
C ILE A 25 7.91 18.29 -1.04
N GLY A 26 8.97 18.02 -1.80
CA GLY A 26 10.31 17.75 -1.26
C GLY A 26 10.88 18.84 -0.35
N ASN A 27 10.47 20.10 -0.53
CA ASN A 27 10.89 21.23 0.32
C ASN A 27 9.89 21.61 1.41
N VAL A 28 8.66 21.08 1.36
CA VAL A 28 7.58 21.43 2.30
C VAL A 28 7.43 20.38 3.39
N ILE A 29 7.72 19.11 3.11
CA ILE A 29 7.61 18.02 4.08
C ILE A 29 8.83 17.94 5.01
N LYS A 30 8.65 17.28 6.16
CA LYS A 30 9.79 16.92 7.02
C LYS A 30 10.29 15.53 6.66
N ILE A 31 11.60 15.34 6.67
CA ILE A 31 12.24 14.08 6.24
C ILE A 31 13.11 13.55 7.39
N HIS A 32 13.02 12.25 7.66
CA HIS A 32 13.95 11.53 8.52
C HIS A 32 15.31 11.42 7.84
N THR A 33 16.30 12.13 8.39
CA THR A 33 17.69 12.13 7.89
C THR A 33 18.63 11.58 8.95
N ALA A 34 19.80 11.10 8.52
CA ALA A 34 20.85 10.64 9.44
C ALA A 34 21.37 11.77 10.35
N HIS A 35 21.28 13.02 9.91
CA HIS A 35 21.79 14.18 10.63
C HIS A 35 20.79 14.76 11.65
N THR A 36 19.51 14.82 11.29
CA THR A 36 18.46 15.42 12.12
C THR A 36 17.65 14.40 12.91
N GLY A 37 17.77 13.11 12.56
CA GLY A 37 16.96 12.04 13.12
C GLY A 37 15.50 12.11 12.68
N LEU A 38 14.66 11.30 13.33
CA LEU A 38 13.24 11.19 13.04
C LEU A 38 12.49 12.47 13.46
N PRO A 39 11.70 13.11 12.57
CA PRO A 39 10.94 14.30 12.91
C PRO A 39 9.88 14.05 13.99
N GLN A 40 9.56 15.08 14.78
CA GLN A 40 8.45 15.00 15.73
C GLN A 40 7.11 14.88 14.99
N LEU A 41 6.26 13.98 15.49
CA LEU A 41 4.96 13.65 14.88
C LEU A 41 3.79 14.54 15.35
N ASN A 42 4.07 15.62 16.09
CA ASN A 42 3.04 16.53 16.57
C ASN A 42 2.35 17.26 15.41
N GLY A 43 1.03 17.08 15.29
CA GLY A 43 0.22 17.70 14.23
C GLY A 43 0.46 17.12 12.82
N VAL A 44 1.17 15.99 12.73
CA VAL A 44 1.33 15.23 11.48
C VAL A 44 0.04 14.48 11.19
N GLN A 45 -0.37 14.47 9.93
CA GLN A 45 -1.61 13.79 9.49
C GLN A 45 -1.31 12.54 8.68
N MET A 46 -0.16 12.51 8.01
CA MET A 46 0.22 11.45 7.12
C MET A 46 1.72 11.22 7.19
N VAL A 47 2.14 9.96 7.06
CA VAL A 47 3.55 9.61 7.01
C VAL A 47 3.83 8.76 5.78
N LEU A 48 5.01 8.96 5.18
CA LEU A 48 5.52 8.13 4.11
C LEU A 48 6.59 7.20 4.69
N VAL A 49 6.48 5.91 4.40
CA VAL A 49 7.43 4.89 4.85
C VAL A 49 7.71 3.95 3.66
N GLY A 50 8.98 3.74 3.32
CA GLY A 50 9.34 2.69 2.38
C GLY A 50 9.48 1.35 3.11
N VAL A 51 9.03 0.26 2.50
CA VAL A 51 9.19 -1.09 3.04
C VAL A 51 9.97 -1.93 2.04
N LEU A 52 11.15 -2.36 2.43
CA LEU A 52 12.11 -3.00 1.53
C LEU A 52 12.06 -4.53 1.64
N GLU A 53 10.88 -5.10 1.86
CA GLU A 53 10.66 -6.53 2.07
C GLU A 53 9.81 -7.13 0.95
N ASN A 54 10.40 -8.05 0.18
CA ASN A 54 9.71 -8.79 -0.87
C ASN A 54 10.08 -10.27 -0.92
N ARG A 55 10.60 -10.85 0.18
CA ARG A 55 11.02 -12.26 0.21
C ARG A 55 9.87 -13.26 0.04
N ARG A 56 8.62 -12.83 0.23
CA ARG A 56 7.41 -13.64 0.06
C ARG A 56 6.67 -13.40 -1.26
N ASP A 57 7.22 -12.58 -2.13
CA ASP A 57 6.75 -12.46 -3.49
C ASP A 57 7.33 -13.58 -4.36
N GLU A 58 6.43 -14.45 -4.82
CA GLU A 58 6.77 -15.64 -5.61
C GLU A 58 7.47 -15.29 -6.93
N ASN A 59 7.29 -14.05 -7.41
CA ASN A 59 7.89 -13.55 -8.64
C ASN A 59 9.05 -12.57 -8.36
N ALA A 60 9.52 -12.46 -7.12
CA ALA A 60 10.66 -11.63 -6.77
C ALA A 60 11.95 -12.26 -7.29
N LEU A 61 12.54 -11.65 -8.33
CA LEU A 61 13.87 -12.06 -8.81
C LEU A 61 14.99 -11.54 -7.93
N LEU A 62 14.80 -10.36 -7.32
CA LEU A 62 15.79 -9.66 -6.51
C LEU A 62 15.12 -8.97 -5.32
N GLN A 63 15.85 -8.84 -4.22
CA GLN A 63 15.42 -8.02 -3.08
C GLN A 63 15.31 -6.55 -3.50
N ILE A 64 14.21 -5.91 -3.10
CA ILE A 64 14.07 -4.45 -3.25
C ILE A 64 15.12 -3.76 -2.38
N LYS A 65 15.91 -2.87 -2.98
CA LYS A 65 17.02 -2.17 -2.29
C LYS A 65 16.64 -0.81 -1.76
N ASN A 66 15.74 -0.11 -2.45
CA ASN A 66 15.24 1.20 -2.08
C ASN A 66 13.92 1.48 -2.84
N VAL A 67 13.23 2.54 -2.44
CA VAL A 67 12.08 3.12 -3.13
C VAL A 67 12.37 4.56 -3.56
N ASP A 68 13.66 4.88 -3.74
CA ASP A 68 14.16 6.25 -3.89
C ASP A 68 13.62 6.92 -5.16
N GLN A 69 13.46 6.16 -6.24
CA GLN A 69 12.89 6.71 -7.47
C GLN A 69 11.44 7.16 -7.29
N ALA A 70 10.63 6.37 -6.57
CA ALA A 70 9.25 6.76 -6.26
C ALA A 70 9.21 8.00 -5.36
N ARG A 71 10.10 8.08 -4.35
CA ARG A 71 10.24 9.27 -3.51
C ARG A 71 10.63 10.52 -4.30
N LYS A 72 11.64 10.42 -5.17
CA LYS A 72 12.10 11.54 -6.01
C LYS A 72 10.94 12.10 -6.85
N GLN A 73 10.21 11.22 -7.54
CA GLN A 73 9.04 11.60 -8.32
C GLN A 73 7.93 12.24 -7.47
N PHE A 74 7.70 11.73 -6.25
CA PHE A 74 6.74 12.34 -5.33
C PHE A 74 7.20 13.74 -4.86
N TYR A 75 8.49 13.92 -4.60
CA TYR A 75 9.07 15.17 -4.10
C TYR A 75 9.06 16.30 -5.14
N GLU A 76 9.08 15.96 -6.44
CA GLU A 76 8.95 16.90 -7.56
C GLU A 76 7.53 17.51 -7.66
N LEU A 77 6.51 16.86 -7.09
CA LEU A 77 5.12 17.33 -7.17
C LEU A 77 4.91 18.57 -6.29
N PHE A 78 3.90 19.37 -6.64
CA PHE A 78 3.43 20.46 -5.79
C PHE A 78 2.26 19.97 -4.92
N PRO A 79 2.17 20.41 -3.66
CA PRO A 79 0.99 20.15 -2.85
C PRO A 79 -0.24 20.81 -3.52
N GLY A 80 -1.37 20.12 -3.47
CA GLY A 80 -2.64 20.66 -3.96
C GLY A 80 -3.25 21.67 -2.99
N ASN A 81 -4.56 21.89 -3.08
CA ASN A 81 -5.31 22.78 -2.16
C ASN A 81 -5.52 22.17 -0.75
N TRP A 82 -4.61 21.31 -0.29
CA TRP A 82 -4.72 20.61 0.98
C TRP A 82 -3.63 21.09 1.95
N LEU A 83 -3.98 21.14 3.23
CA LEU A 83 -3.09 21.55 4.33
C LEU A 83 -2.67 20.31 5.13
N LEU A 84 -2.08 19.33 4.45
CA LEU A 84 -1.62 18.09 5.08
C LEU A 84 -0.17 18.24 5.52
N ASN A 85 0.07 18.02 6.82
CA ASN A 85 1.41 17.88 7.35
C ASN A 85 1.88 16.43 7.12
N ILE A 86 2.82 16.28 6.19
CA ILE A 86 3.40 14.99 5.81
C ILE A 86 4.82 14.88 6.35
N VAL A 87 5.18 13.69 6.86
CA VAL A 87 6.55 13.34 7.24
C VAL A 87 6.99 12.10 6.46
N ASP A 88 8.14 12.17 5.79
CA ASP A 88 8.82 10.96 5.33
C ASP A 88 9.66 10.41 6.48
N MET A 89 9.29 9.22 6.94
CA MET A 89 9.91 8.54 8.09
C MET A 89 11.07 7.63 7.67
N GLY A 90 11.35 7.51 6.38
CA GLY A 90 12.40 6.65 5.85
C GLY A 90 11.93 5.22 5.60
N ASP A 91 12.82 4.25 5.80
CA ASP A 91 12.65 2.88 5.34
C ASP A 91 12.63 1.84 6.47
N VAL A 92 11.72 0.88 6.37
CA VAL A 92 11.79 -0.41 7.07
C VAL A 92 12.59 -1.38 6.22
N HIS A 93 13.73 -1.82 6.74
CA HIS A 93 14.55 -2.85 6.11
C HIS A 93 14.08 -4.26 6.47
N PRO A 94 14.39 -5.28 5.65
CA PRO A 94 14.18 -6.67 6.02
C PRO A 94 14.86 -6.99 7.35
N GLY A 95 14.11 -7.59 8.27
CA GLY A 95 14.67 -8.24 9.44
C GLY A 95 15.37 -9.55 9.07
N ASP A 96 15.91 -10.25 10.07
CA ASP A 96 16.55 -11.55 9.85
C ASP A 96 15.55 -12.54 9.23
N ARG A 97 14.31 -12.52 9.71
CA ARG A 97 13.17 -13.25 9.15
C ARG A 97 12.10 -12.30 8.62
N VAL A 98 11.27 -12.81 7.72
CA VAL A 98 10.11 -12.04 7.20
C VAL A 98 9.13 -11.71 8.32
N GLU A 99 8.99 -12.63 9.29
CA GLU A 99 8.16 -12.42 10.49
C GLU A 99 8.63 -11.21 11.32
N ASP A 100 9.95 -10.94 11.37
CA ASP A 100 10.48 -9.80 12.10
C ASP A 100 10.06 -8.48 11.42
N THR A 101 10.11 -8.45 10.08
CA THR A 101 9.61 -7.31 9.31
C THR A 101 8.11 -7.11 9.52
N TYR A 102 7.33 -8.20 9.52
CA TYR A 102 5.89 -8.14 9.76
C TYR A 102 5.57 -7.57 11.13
N TYR A 103 6.29 -8.01 12.17
CA TYR A 103 6.12 -7.49 13.52
C TYR A 103 6.41 -5.98 13.56
N VAL A 104 7.51 -5.53 12.97
CA VAL A 104 7.85 -4.09 12.90
C VAL A 104 6.74 -3.32 12.18
N LEU A 105 6.27 -3.81 11.03
CA LEU A 105 5.25 -3.14 10.24
C LEU A 105 3.90 -3.08 10.95
N GLN A 106 3.51 -4.15 11.64
CA GLN A 106 2.30 -4.21 12.46
C GLN A 106 2.37 -3.18 13.60
N GLN A 107 3.45 -3.18 14.38
CA GLN A 107 3.64 -2.26 15.50
C GLN A 107 3.73 -0.79 15.04
N LEU A 108 4.45 -0.54 13.94
CA LEU A 108 4.56 0.78 13.34
C LEU A 108 3.20 1.31 12.92
N THR A 109 2.42 0.50 12.20
CA THR A 109 1.06 0.84 11.76
C THR A 109 0.17 1.12 12.95
N ALA A 110 0.17 0.23 13.96
CA ALA A 110 -0.67 0.38 15.14
C ALA A 110 -0.35 1.67 15.92
N GLU A 111 0.93 1.98 16.11
CA GLU A 111 1.37 3.19 16.79
C GLU A 111 0.93 4.46 16.01
N LEU A 112 1.07 4.47 14.69
CA LEU A 112 0.67 5.60 13.85
C LEU A 112 -0.85 5.81 13.87
N LEU A 113 -1.63 4.73 13.71
CA LEU A 113 -3.08 4.78 13.75
C LEU A 113 -3.60 5.25 15.12
N SER A 114 -2.99 4.80 16.22
CA SER A 114 -3.34 5.27 17.58
C SER A 114 -3.17 6.79 17.76
N LYS A 115 -2.22 7.38 17.02
CA LYS A 115 -1.96 8.83 16.96
C LYS A 115 -2.83 9.54 15.92
N LYS A 116 -3.73 8.84 15.24
CA LYS A 116 -4.56 9.32 14.11
C LYS A 116 -3.74 9.83 12.93
N ILE A 117 -2.59 9.18 12.68
CA ILE A 117 -1.71 9.45 11.56
C ILE A 117 -1.90 8.34 10.52
N ILE A 118 -2.13 8.72 9.26
CA ILE A 118 -2.34 7.76 8.17
C ILE A 118 -0.97 7.35 7.59
N PRO A 119 -0.56 6.08 7.69
CA PRO A 119 0.64 5.61 7.01
C PRO A 119 0.40 5.40 5.51
N ILE A 120 1.36 5.83 4.70
CA ILE A 120 1.52 5.44 3.30
C ILE A 120 2.78 4.61 3.20
N TYR A 121 2.61 3.33 2.85
CA TYR A 121 3.71 2.42 2.61
C TYR A 121 4.07 2.37 1.13
N LEU A 122 5.35 2.47 0.81
CA LEU A 122 5.88 2.33 -0.54
C LEU A 122 6.72 1.06 -0.67
N GLY A 123 6.43 0.28 -1.72
CA GLY A 123 7.22 -0.89 -2.09
C GLY A 123 6.87 -2.15 -1.32
N GLY A 124 7.79 -3.10 -1.38
CA GLY A 124 7.62 -4.43 -0.81
C GLY A 124 6.70 -5.33 -1.64
N SER A 125 6.38 -6.50 -1.08
CA SER A 125 5.44 -7.45 -1.66
C SER A 125 4.04 -7.32 -1.04
N GLN A 126 3.01 -7.76 -1.77
CA GLN A 126 1.62 -7.57 -1.33
C GLN A 126 1.26 -8.29 -0.03
N ASP A 127 1.99 -9.34 0.35
CA ASP A 127 1.78 -10.01 1.63
C ASP A 127 1.98 -9.09 2.84
N LEU A 128 2.67 -7.96 2.68
CA LEU A 128 2.78 -6.91 3.70
C LEU A 128 1.44 -6.26 4.07
N MET A 129 0.40 -6.42 3.24
CA MET A 129 -0.97 -6.06 3.62
C MET A 129 -1.46 -6.84 4.84
N TYR A 130 -0.97 -8.07 5.04
CA TYR A 130 -1.35 -8.89 6.20
C TYR A 130 -0.92 -8.26 7.54
N PRO A 131 0.36 -7.96 7.81
CA PRO A 131 0.73 -7.28 9.06
C PRO A 131 0.11 -5.89 9.21
N ILE A 132 -0.18 -5.16 8.11
CA ILE A 132 -0.93 -3.89 8.16
C ILE A 132 -2.37 -4.13 8.65
N TYR A 133 -3.07 -5.13 8.10
CA TYR A 133 -4.40 -5.54 8.55
C TYR A 133 -4.37 -5.96 10.04
N ARG A 134 -3.39 -6.77 10.45
CA ARG A 134 -3.24 -7.21 11.85
C ARG A 134 -2.89 -6.08 12.81
N ALA A 135 -2.49 -4.91 12.34
CA ALA A 135 -2.27 -3.74 13.19
C ALA A 135 -3.59 -3.21 13.79
N PHE A 136 -4.73 -3.55 13.17
CA PHE A 136 -6.05 -3.15 13.64
C PHE A 136 -6.61 -4.02 14.76
N ASP A 137 -5.96 -5.16 15.08
CA ASP A 137 -6.45 -6.15 16.04
C ASP A 137 -6.89 -5.52 17.38
N ASP A 138 -6.14 -4.53 17.86
CA ASP A 138 -6.42 -3.82 19.12
C ASP A 138 -6.97 -2.39 18.92
N ILE A 139 -7.26 -1.99 17.68
CA ILE A 139 -7.68 -0.62 17.32
C ILE A 139 -9.12 -0.56 16.86
N LYS A 140 -9.48 -1.41 15.90
CA LYS A 140 -10.81 -1.44 15.28
C LYS A 140 -11.15 -2.87 14.89
N TYR A 141 -12.28 -3.35 15.39
CA TYR A 141 -12.86 -4.62 14.98
C TYR A 141 -13.64 -4.43 13.67
N MET A 142 -13.69 -5.45 12.81
CA MET A 142 -14.49 -5.45 11.57
C MET A 142 -14.08 -4.31 10.61
N ILE A 143 -12.91 -4.46 10.00
CA ILE A 143 -12.34 -3.50 9.05
C ILE A 143 -12.58 -3.89 7.60
N ASN A 144 -12.65 -2.87 6.74
CA ASN A 144 -12.78 -3.03 5.29
C ASN A 144 -11.41 -2.96 4.62
N VAL A 145 -11.06 -3.99 3.86
CA VAL A 145 -9.82 -4.05 3.09
C VAL A 145 -10.14 -3.96 1.61
N VAL A 146 -9.57 -2.97 0.93
CA VAL A 146 -9.68 -2.83 -0.53
C VAL A 146 -8.34 -3.19 -1.17
N ASN A 147 -8.36 -4.06 -2.17
CA ASN A 147 -7.20 -4.40 -2.99
C ASN A 147 -7.45 -4.01 -4.45
N VAL A 148 -6.67 -3.08 -4.98
CA VAL A 148 -6.70 -2.70 -6.39
C VAL A 148 -5.66 -3.52 -7.12
N ASP A 149 -6.11 -4.59 -7.77
CA ASP A 149 -5.24 -5.64 -8.30
C ASP A 149 -5.95 -6.44 -9.41
N CYS A 150 -5.17 -7.03 -10.32
CA CYS A 150 -5.65 -8.01 -11.28
C CYS A 150 -5.93 -9.39 -10.67
N ARG A 151 -5.43 -9.68 -9.46
CA ARG A 151 -5.61 -10.95 -8.72
C ARG A 151 -6.32 -10.74 -7.39
N PHE A 152 -6.89 -11.83 -6.87
CA PHE A 152 -7.50 -11.84 -5.53
C PHE A 152 -6.51 -12.17 -4.42
N ASP A 153 -5.50 -12.98 -4.72
CA ASP A 153 -4.46 -13.47 -3.80
C ASP A 153 -5.02 -14.15 -2.52
N ILE A 154 -6.09 -14.94 -2.68
CA ILE A 154 -6.65 -15.78 -1.61
C ILE A 154 -5.78 -17.01 -1.39
N GLY A 155 -5.43 -17.72 -2.46
CA GLY A 155 -4.56 -18.89 -2.43
C GLY A 155 -5.09 -20.03 -1.54
N ASP A 156 -4.20 -20.96 -1.20
CA ASP A 156 -4.50 -22.07 -0.29
C ASP A 156 -4.22 -21.65 1.16
N ILE A 157 -5.27 -21.66 1.99
CA ILE A 157 -5.21 -21.25 3.40
C ILE A 157 -4.36 -22.19 4.27
N GLU A 158 -4.08 -23.42 3.84
CA GLU A 158 -3.26 -24.38 4.58
C GLU A 158 -1.76 -24.14 4.34
N LEU A 159 -1.40 -23.48 3.23
CA LEU A 159 0.00 -23.18 2.91
C LEU A 159 0.53 -21.98 3.70
N PRO A 160 1.85 -21.82 3.85
CA PRO A 160 2.45 -20.61 4.39
C PRO A 160 2.04 -19.37 3.58
N ILE A 161 1.93 -18.24 4.26
CA ILE A 161 1.60 -16.96 3.62
C ILE A 161 2.62 -16.58 2.54
N SER A 162 2.12 -16.13 1.40
CA SER A 162 2.86 -15.58 0.26
C SER A 162 2.13 -14.37 -0.30
N SER A 163 2.75 -13.68 -1.27
CA SER A 163 2.08 -12.60 -2.01
C SER A 163 0.83 -13.06 -2.78
N ARG A 164 0.57 -14.38 -2.89
CA ARG A 164 -0.60 -14.97 -3.57
C ARG A 164 -1.64 -15.58 -2.63
N SER A 165 -1.40 -15.55 -1.32
CA SER A 165 -2.26 -16.23 -0.33
C SER A 165 -2.56 -15.39 0.92
N TYR A 166 -2.12 -14.14 0.95
CA TYR A 166 -2.22 -13.30 2.14
C TYR A 166 -3.66 -12.96 2.50
N VAL A 167 -4.58 -12.86 1.53
CA VAL A 167 -6.00 -12.62 1.80
C VAL A 167 -6.65 -13.83 2.45
N GLY A 168 -6.29 -15.05 2.02
CA GLY A 168 -6.74 -16.29 2.66
C GLY A 168 -6.36 -16.34 4.14
N LYS A 169 -5.17 -15.84 4.49
CA LYS A 169 -4.74 -15.71 5.89
C LYS A 169 -5.51 -14.66 6.68
N MET A 170 -5.90 -13.54 6.07
CA MET A 170 -6.77 -12.55 6.74
C MET A 170 -8.14 -13.15 7.12
N VAL A 171 -8.65 -14.07 6.29
CA VAL A 171 -9.92 -14.77 6.52
C VAL A 171 -9.79 -15.89 7.56
N ALA A 172 -8.72 -16.69 7.49
CA ALA A 172 -8.58 -17.92 8.27
C ALA A 172 -7.96 -17.71 9.66
N ASP A 173 -7.06 -16.73 9.82
CA ASP A 173 -6.30 -16.55 11.06
C ASP A 173 -7.06 -15.69 12.07
N GLN A 174 -7.11 -16.13 13.33
CA GLN A 174 -7.71 -15.36 14.41
C GLN A 174 -6.84 -14.15 14.83
N PRO A 175 -7.45 -13.02 15.25
CA PRO A 175 -8.89 -12.77 15.32
C PRO A 175 -9.52 -12.41 13.96
N TYR A 176 -10.80 -12.75 13.81
CA TYR A 176 -11.57 -12.53 12.58
C TYR A 176 -12.05 -11.08 12.47
N ASN A 177 -11.15 -10.20 12.04
CA ASN A 177 -11.38 -8.76 11.95
C ASN A 177 -11.78 -8.28 10.55
N LEU A 178 -11.69 -9.13 9.53
CA LEU A 178 -12.04 -8.77 8.16
C LEU A 178 -13.55 -8.74 8.02
N PHE A 179 -14.11 -7.54 7.88
CA PHE A 179 -15.56 -7.38 7.66
C PHE A 179 -15.90 -7.56 6.19
N ASN A 180 -15.21 -6.81 5.33
CA ASN A 180 -15.35 -6.90 3.90
C ASN A 180 -13.99 -6.84 3.24
N TYR A 181 -13.83 -7.66 2.20
CA TYR A 181 -12.74 -7.53 1.25
C TYR A 181 -13.32 -7.12 -0.10
N SER A 182 -12.80 -6.05 -0.67
CA SER A 182 -13.21 -5.58 -1.99
C SER A 182 -12.03 -5.60 -2.94
N ASN A 183 -12.14 -6.37 -4.02
CA ASN A 183 -11.16 -6.34 -5.10
C ASN A 183 -11.64 -5.43 -6.24
N LEU A 184 -10.74 -4.54 -6.69
CA LEU A 184 -11.00 -3.64 -7.81
C LEU A 184 -10.00 -3.91 -8.93
N GLY A 185 -10.50 -4.37 -10.08
CA GLY A 185 -9.69 -4.54 -11.28
C GLY A 185 -9.29 -5.97 -11.59
N PHE A 186 -9.88 -6.99 -10.94
CA PHE A 186 -9.51 -8.37 -11.23
C PHE A 186 -9.75 -8.76 -12.69
N GLN A 187 -8.98 -9.73 -13.16
CA GLN A 187 -9.11 -10.30 -14.49
C GLN A 187 -9.30 -11.82 -14.38
N THR A 188 -10.35 -12.35 -15.01
CA THR A 188 -10.75 -13.76 -14.88
C THR A 188 -9.66 -14.75 -15.24
N TYR A 189 -8.76 -14.40 -16.16
CA TYR A 189 -7.70 -15.30 -16.60
C TYR A 189 -6.51 -15.36 -15.64
N PHE A 190 -6.49 -14.51 -14.60
CA PHE A 190 -5.49 -14.55 -13.53
C PHE A 190 -6.01 -15.18 -12.24
N ASN A 191 -7.30 -15.50 -12.17
CA ASN A 191 -7.97 -16.04 -10.99
C ASN A 191 -8.68 -17.34 -11.35
N SER A 192 -8.58 -18.36 -10.52
CA SER A 192 -9.28 -19.63 -10.75
C SER A 192 -10.80 -19.46 -10.58
N GLN A 193 -11.59 -20.35 -11.18
CA GLN A 193 -13.05 -20.33 -10.96
C GLN A 193 -13.39 -20.62 -9.50
N ASP A 194 -12.64 -21.51 -8.85
CA ASP A 194 -12.81 -21.84 -7.44
C ASP A 194 -12.58 -20.61 -6.54
N GLU A 195 -11.60 -19.76 -6.83
CA GLU A 195 -11.37 -18.51 -6.08
C GLU A 195 -12.50 -17.48 -6.30
N ILE A 196 -13.02 -17.37 -7.54
CA ILE A 196 -14.16 -16.49 -7.83
C ILE A 196 -15.39 -16.96 -7.04
N GLU A 197 -15.71 -18.25 -7.09
CA GLU A 197 -16.83 -18.82 -6.33
C GLU A 197 -16.63 -18.66 -4.82
N LEU A 198 -15.40 -18.80 -4.34
CA LEU A 198 -15.08 -18.62 -2.93
C LEU A 198 -15.35 -17.18 -2.47
N LEU A 199 -14.94 -16.18 -3.25
CA LEU A 199 -15.27 -14.77 -2.96
C LEU A 199 -16.77 -14.53 -2.87
N GLU A 200 -17.52 -15.04 -3.85
CA GLU A 200 -18.98 -14.90 -3.87
C GLU A 200 -19.64 -15.54 -2.65
N ARG A 201 -19.17 -16.74 -2.24
CA ARG A 201 -19.67 -17.44 -1.04
C ARG A 201 -19.32 -16.72 0.26
N MET A 202 -18.19 -16.01 0.30
CA MET A 202 -17.78 -15.17 1.43
C MET A 202 -18.49 -13.81 1.44
N TYR A 203 -19.30 -13.50 0.42
CA TYR A 203 -19.96 -12.20 0.23
C TYR A 203 -18.98 -11.03 0.12
N PHE A 204 -17.81 -11.27 -0.46
CA PHE A 204 -16.83 -10.22 -0.76
C PHE A 204 -17.11 -9.57 -2.11
N ASP A 205 -16.75 -8.29 -2.22
CA ASP A 205 -16.98 -7.51 -3.43
C ASP A 205 -15.83 -7.70 -4.41
N ALA A 206 -16.14 -7.90 -5.69
CA ALA A 206 -15.14 -8.00 -6.74
C ALA A 206 -15.61 -7.30 -8.01
N THR A 207 -14.92 -6.23 -8.39
CA THR A 207 -15.21 -5.49 -9.63
C THR A 207 -14.20 -5.87 -10.69
N ARG A 208 -14.66 -6.49 -11.78
CA ARG A 208 -13.79 -6.89 -12.90
C ARG A 208 -13.22 -5.64 -13.59
N LEU A 209 -11.98 -5.75 -14.09
CA LEU A 209 -11.29 -4.67 -14.81
C LEU A 209 -12.15 -3.98 -15.89
N GLY A 210 -12.84 -4.75 -16.73
CA GLY A 210 -13.64 -4.18 -17.82
C GLY A 210 -14.79 -3.28 -17.33
N VAL A 211 -15.46 -3.69 -16.25
CA VAL A 211 -16.53 -2.89 -15.63
C VAL A 211 -15.97 -1.63 -14.99
N LEU A 212 -14.83 -1.76 -14.33
CA LEU A 212 -14.17 -0.63 -13.67
C LEU A 212 -13.58 0.38 -14.67
N ASP A 213 -13.08 -0.08 -15.81
CA ASP A 213 -12.57 0.78 -16.89
C ASP A 213 -13.71 1.55 -17.57
N GLU A 214 -14.88 0.92 -17.74
CA GLU A 214 -16.10 1.58 -18.25
C GLU A 214 -16.60 2.68 -17.30
N ASP A 215 -16.74 2.38 -16.00
CA ASP A 215 -17.15 3.37 -14.99
C ASP A 215 -16.31 3.29 -13.71
N ILE A 216 -15.29 4.16 -13.65
CA ILE A 216 -14.38 4.28 -12.51
C ILE A 216 -15.07 4.81 -11.24
N LYS A 217 -16.26 5.43 -11.35
CA LYS A 217 -17.00 5.93 -10.18
C LYS A 217 -17.46 4.81 -9.27
N LEU A 218 -17.51 3.58 -9.78
CA LEU A 218 -17.80 2.38 -8.99
C LEU A 218 -16.74 2.12 -7.91
N ALA A 219 -15.50 2.61 -8.08
CA ALA A 219 -14.47 2.51 -7.05
C ALA A 219 -14.72 3.45 -5.87
N GLU A 220 -15.36 4.60 -6.09
CA GLU A 220 -15.45 5.65 -5.07
C GLU A 220 -16.14 5.22 -3.76
N PRO A 221 -17.33 4.58 -3.76
CA PRO A 221 -17.97 4.17 -2.52
C PRO A 221 -17.14 3.11 -1.78
N VAL A 222 -16.52 2.18 -2.52
CA VAL A 222 -15.67 1.12 -1.98
C VAL A 222 -14.43 1.73 -1.30
N MET A 223 -13.79 2.70 -1.96
CA MET A 223 -12.59 3.37 -1.45
C MET A 223 -12.90 4.32 -0.28
N ARG A 224 -14.09 4.93 -0.25
CA ARG A 224 -14.53 5.82 0.83
C ARG A 224 -14.70 5.09 2.15
N ASP A 225 -15.19 3.85 2.11
CA ASP A 225 -15.46 3.04 3.30
C ASP A 225 -14.26 2.16 3.71
N ALA A 226 -13.14 2.25 2.99
CA ALA A 226 -11.94 1.45 3.23
C ALA A 226 -11.18 1.88 4.49
N ASP A 227 -10.75 0.90 5.29
CA ASP A 227 -9.79 1.11 6.38
C ASP A 227 -8.35 0.85 5.94
N VAL A 228 -8.15 -0.11 5.02
CA VAL A 228 -6.87 -0.43 4.42
C VAL A 228 -7.03 -0.50 2.91
N VAL A 229 -6.14 0.15 2.18
CA VAL A 229 -6.09 0.11 0.71
C VAL A 229 -4.73 -0.41 0.28
N GLY A 230 -4.74 -1.52 -0.45
CA GLY A 230 -3.60 -2.07 -1.18
C GLY A 230 -3.74 -1.75 -2.66
N ILE A 231 -2.64 -1.37 -3.31
CA ILE A 231 -2.60 -1.13 -4.76
C ILE A 231 -1.42 -1.91 -5.32
N ASP A 232 -1.70 -2.91 -6.16
CA ASP A 232 -0.67 -3.55 -6.98
C ASP A 232 -0.60 -2.87 -8.35
N MET A 233 0.57 -2.36 -8.68
CA MET A 233 0.85 -1.74 -9.96
C MET A 233 0.72 -2.70 -11.14
N ALA A 234 0.65 -4.02 -10.92
CA ALA A 234 0.32 -5.01 -11.95
C ALA A 234 -1.07 -4.81 -12.57
N VAL A 235 -1.97 -4.09 -11.89
CA VAL A 235 -3.29 -3.70 -12.43
C VAL A 235 -3.19 -2.60 -13.49
N VAL A 236 -2.09 -1.84 -13.52
CA VAL A 236 -1.86 -0.77 -14.50
C VAL A 236 -1.41 -1.37 -15.82
N LYS A 237 -1.94 -0.81 -16.91
CA LYS A 237 -1.60 -1.23 -18.26
C LYS A 237 -0.10 -1.03 -18.54
N ALA A 238 0.58 -2.06 -19.04
CA ALA A 238 2.01 -2.02 -19.37
C ALA A 238 2.42 -0.91 -20.34
N GLY A 239 1.52 -0.44 -21.21
CA GLY A 239 1.78 0.71 -22.07
C GLY A 239 2.01 2.02 -21.31
N ASP A 240 1.49 2.12 -20.09
CA ASP A 240 1.54 3.32 -19.25
C ASP A 240 2.54 3.19 -18.10
N THR A 241 3.22 2.04 -17.96
CA THR A 241 4.19 1.79 -16.90
C THR A 241 5.42 1.03 -17.39
N ALA A 242 6.61 1.38 -16.89
CA ALA A 242 7.83 0.61 -17.12
C ALA A 242 7.97 -0.58 -16.15
N PHE A 243 6.89 -0.99 -15.48
CA PHE A 243 6.91 -2.05 -14.48
C PHE A 243 7.01 -3.43 -15.11
N ALA A 244 8.02 -4.21 -14.71
CA ALA A 244 8.34 -5.50 -15.32
C ALA A 244 7.23 -6.56 -15.20
N LYS A 245 6.35 -6.44 -14.19
CA LYS A 245 5.22 -7.35 -13.98
C LYS A 245 3.89 -6.79 -14.50
N ALA A 246 3.92 -5.67 -15.22
CA ALA A 246 2.72 -5.06 -15.76
C ALA A 246 2.06 -5.93 -16.83
N ASN A 247 0.74 -5.88 -16.88
CA ASN A 247 -0.05 -6.67 -17.81
C ASN A 247 -0.37 -5.86 -19.07
N PRO A 248 -0.46 -6.49 -20.26
CA PRO A 248 -0.80 -5.78 -21.50
C PRO A 248 -2.20 -5.13 -21.43
N ASN A 249 -3.09 -5.74 -20.66
CA ASN A 249 -4.40 -5.22 -20.32
C ASN A 249 -4.40 -4.81 -18.86
N GLY A 250 -4.78 -3.55 -18.58
CA GLY A 250 -4.84 -2.99 -17.24
C GLY A 250 -5.58 -1.66 -17.26
N LEU A 251 -5.78 -1.08 -16.08
CA LEU A 251 -6.32 0.27 -15.95
C LEU A 251 -5.34 1.25 -16.59
N THR A 252 -5.89 2.22 -17.32
CA THR A 252 -5.10 3.34 -17.83
C THR A 252 -4.81 4.33 -16.70
N VAL A 253 -3.66 5.01 -16.75
CA VAL A 253 -3.24 5.91 -15.66
C VAL A 253 -4.23 7.05 -15.43
N SER A 254 -4.96 7.49 -16.47
CA SER A 254 -6.02 8.51 -16.34
C SER A 254 -7.14 8.12 -15.37
N LYS A 255 -7.36 6.82 -15.13
CA LYS A 255 -8.35 6.28 -14.18
C LYS A 255 -7.88 6.31 -12.73
N PHE A 256 -6.57 6.42 -12.49
CA PHE A 256 -6.01 6.61 -11.13
C PHE A 256 -6.07 8.07 -10.66
N VAL A 257 -6.14 9.03 -11.60
CA VAL A 257 -6.07 10.48 -11.31
C VAL A 257 -7.48 11.09 -11.19
N VAL A 258 -8.51 10.29 -10.92
CA VAL A 258 -9.89 10.78 -10.98
C VAL A 258 -10.11 11.85 -9.93
N TYR A 259 -10.28 13.05 -10.46
CA TYR A 259 -10.34 14.32 -9.78
C TYR A 259 -11.70 14.49 -9.09
N ARG A 260 -11.62 15.18 -7.97
CA ARG A 260 -12.65 15.68 -7.06
C ARG A 260 -13.58 16.71 -7.73
N ASP A 261 -14.25 16.34 -8.82
CA ASP A 261 -15.45 17.04 -9.33
C ASP A 261 -16.74 16.33 -8.87
N MET A 262 -16.65 15.52 -7.81
CA MET A 262 -17.83 15.16 -7.02
C MET A 262 -18.17 16.36 -6.13
N GLN A 263 -18.86 17.33 -6.73
CA GLN A 263 -19.72 18.24 -5.97
C GLN A 263 -20.78 17.37 -5.27
N VAL A 264 -20.59 17.17 -3.97
CA VAL A 264 -21.67 16.85 -3.04
C VAL A 264 -21.99 18.13 -2.29
#